data_AF-A0AAV7UN01-F1
#
_entry.id   AF-A0AAV7UN01-F1
#
_cell.length_a   1.000
_cell.length_b   1.000
_cell.length_c   1.000
_cell.angle_alpha   90.00
_cell.angle_beta   90.00
_cell.angle_gamma   90.00
#
_symmetry.space_group_name_H-M   'P 1'
#
loop_
_entity.id
_entity.type
_entity.pdbx_description
1 polymer ?
#
loop_
_entity_poly.entity_id
_entity_poly.type
_entity_poly.pdbx_seq_one_letter_code
_entity_poly.pdbx_strand_id
1 'polypeptide(L)'
;MATLDELVKAITQLQAEVVSSKELTTSLAERVSQLQEKVEEKEQSPSGVPWPANFNRLVAETSWPEEKQAVLFYKGLKEELKYILTQIEPQPTDCQELINLVLRLDHRLAECKETHIKIQKYSWRVHDNRDSGTPNERTPEPMEIGTIRRPLTKDEKDLCRKNGQCLYCGRKGNFPKDCPIKPKNKQGPVQKVAANAPVELEN
;
A
#
# COMPACT_ATOMS: atom_id res chain seq x y z
N MET A 1 6.85 -15.03 75.92
CA MET A 1 6.27 -16.14 75.16
C MET A 1 5.05 -15.57 74.47
N ALA A 2 5.04 -15.47 73.13
CA ALA A 2 3.84 -15.02 72.42
C ALA A 2 2.69 -15.97 72.75
N THR A 3 1.52 -15.40 73.04
CA THR A 3 0.34 -16.22 73.37
C THR A 3 -0.15 -16.94 72.12
N LEU A 4 -0.78 -18.11 72.27
CA LEU A 4 -1.36 -18.85 71.14
C LEU A 4 -2.30 -17.96 70.30
N ASP A 5 -3.03 -17.06 70.94
CA ASP A 5 -3.94 -16.11 70.27
C ASP A 5 -3.20 -15.10 69.38
N GLU A 6 -2.02 -14.64 69.77
CA GLU A 6 -1.20 -13.73 68.95
C GLU A 6 -0.63 -14.44 67.71
N LEU A 7 -0.22 -15.71 67.87
CA LEU A 7 0.26 -16.52 66.75
C LEU A 7 -0.87 -16.85 65.76
N VAL A 8 -2.06 -17.18 66.26
CA VAL A 8 -3.24 -17.43 65.41
C VAL A 8 -3.62 -16.16 64.64
N LYS A 9 -3.64 -14.99 65.29
CA LYS A 9 -3.88 -13.70 64.61
C LYS A 9 -2.86 -13.42 63.50
N ALA A 10 -1.57 -13.61 63.77
CA ALA A 10 -0.51 -13.40 62.78
C ALA A 10 -0.64 -14.35 61.59
N ILE A 11 -0.97 -15.63 61.82
CA ILE A 11 -1.19 -16.61 60.74
C ILE A 11 -2.40 -16.21 59.89
N THR A 12 -3.51 -15.82 60.51
CA THR A 12 -4.70 -15.38 59.77
C THR A 12 -4.45 -14.12 58.94
N GLN A 13 -3.61 -13.21 59.43
CA GLN A 13 -3.25 -11.98 58.71
C GLN A 13 -2.35 -12.28 57.50
N LEU A 14 -1.35 -13.15 57.66
CA LEU A 14 -0.51 -13.63 56.55
C LEU A 14 -1.34 -14.40 55.51
N GLN A 15 -2.32 -15.20 55.95
CA GLN A 15 -3.23 -15.90 55.04
C GLN A 15 -4.07 -14.92 54.22
N ALA A 16 -4.57 -13.84 54.83
CA ALA A 16 -5.32 -12.80 54.13
C ALA A 16 -4.47 -12.04 53.09
N GLU A 17 -3.22 -11.72 53.41
CA GLU A 17 -2.27 -11.08 52.47
C GLU A 17 -1.94 -11.99 51.27
N VAL A 18 -1.81 -13.29 51.50
CA VAL A 18 -1.58 -14.28 50.43
C VAL A 18 -2.81 -14.41 49.53
N VAL A 19 -4.02 -14.38 50.08
CA VAL A 19 -5.27 -14.39 49.29
C VAL A 19 -5.39 -13.12 48.46
N SER A 20 -5.14 -11.95 49.05
CA SER A 20 -5.14 -10.66 48.33
C SER A 20 -4.10 -10.63 47.20
N SER A 21 -2.89 -11.16 47.45
CA SER A 21 -1.85 -11.28 46.43
C SER A 21 -2.28 -12.21 45.29
N LYS A 22 -2.94 -13.34 45.59
CA LYS A 22 -3.47 -14.26 44.57
C LYS A 22 -4.58 -13.62 43.74
N GLU A 23 -5.49 -12.89 44.35
CA GLU A 23 -6.55 -12.17 43.64
C GLU A 23 -5.99 -11.10 42.70
N LEU A 24 -4.96 -10.36 43.14
CA LEU A 24 -4.26 -9.39 42.30
C LEU A 24 -3.57 -10.06 41.10
N THR A 25 -2.90 -11.20 41.31
CA THR A 25 -2.27 -11.95 40.20
C THR A 25 -3.29 -12.55 39.25
N THR A 26 -4.44 -13.01 39.75
CA THR A 26 -5.52 -13.56 38.91
C THR A 26 -6.15 -12.45 38.08
N SER A 27 -6.40 -11.28 38.67
CA SER A 27 -6.91 -10.09 37.98
C SER A 27 -5.95 -9.59 36.90
N LEU A 28 -4.63 -9.64 37.15
CA LEU A 28 -3.62 -9.28 36.17
C LEU A 28 -3.55 -10.29 35.03
N ALA A 29 -3.61 -11.59 35.32
CA ALA A 29 -3.65 -12.65 34.32
C ALA A 29 -4.90 -12.56 33.43
N GLU A 30 -6.06 -12.27 34.02
CA GLU A 30 -7.33 -12.10 33.31
C GLU A 30 -7.32 -10.86 32.42
N ARG A 31 -6.72 -9.75 32.89
CA ARG A 31 -6.47 -8.55 32.06
C ARG A 31 -5.50 -8.81 30.93
N VAL A 32 -4.42 -9.58 31.15
CA VAL A 32 -3.52 -10.01 30.09
C VAL A 32 -4.27 -10.83 29.04
N SER A 33 -5.11 -11.79 29.46
CA SER A 33 -5.89 -12.62 28.54
C SER A 33 -6.89 -11.79 27.71
N GLN A 34 -7.61 -10.86 28.35
CA GLN A 34 -8.54 -9.95 27.66
C GLN A 34 -7.82 -9.00 26.69
N LEU A 35 -6.58 -8.60 27.00
CA LEU A 35 -5.78 -7.76 26.12
C LEU A 35 -5.18 -8.56 24.97
N GLN A 36 -4.83 -9.83 25.18
CA GLN A 36 -4.43 -10.74 24.10
C GLN A 36 -5.58 -10.96 23.11
N GLU A 37 -6.80 -11.20 23.61
CA GLU A 37 -8.00 -11.31 22.77
C GLU A 37 -8.26 -10.01 22.00
N LYS A 38 -8.09 -8.83 22.63
CA LYS A 38 -8.21 -7.53 21.95
C LYS A 38 -7.14 -7.28 20.89
N VAL A 39 -5.94 -7.82 21.06
CA VAL A 39 -4.87 -7.76 20.04
C VAL A 39 -5.23 -8.64 18.84
N GLU A 40 -5.86 -9.79 19.07
CA GLU A 40 -6.30 -10.71 18.01
C GLU A 40 -7.59 -10.22 17.31
N GLU A 41 -8.54 -9.61 18.04
CA GLU A 41 -9.80 -9.10 17.50
C GLU A 41 -9.63 -7.78 16.74
N LYS A 42 -8.70 -6.92 17.17
CA LYS A 42 -8.43 -5.63 16.52
C LYS A 42 -7.10 -5.66 15.79
N GLU A 43 -7.11 -6.24 14.58
CA GLU A 43 -6.07 -6.04 13.56
C GLU A 43 -5.83 -4.55 13.21
N GLN A 44 -6.65 -3.63 13.74
CA GLN A 44 -6.56 -2.20 13.50
C GLN A 44 -6.68 -1.43 14.81
N SER A 45 -5.58 -0.74 15.14
CA SER A 45 -5.52 0.32 16.13
C SER A 45 -6.76 1.22 16.02
N PRO A 46 -7.53 1.45 17.10
CA PRO A 46 -8.62 2.40 17.03
C PRO A 46 -8.06 3.79 16.74
N SER A 47 -8.39 4.33 15.56
CA SER A 47 -8.12 5.71 15.13
C SER A 47 -6.64 6.08 14.99
N GLY A 48 -6.07 5.92 13.79
CA GLY A 48 -4.92 6.69 13.30
C GLY A 48 -3.56 6.52 14.00
N VAL A 49 -3.50 5.87 15.16
CA VAL A 49 -2.27 5.66 15.92
C VAL A 49 -1.51 4.46 15.33
N PRO A 50 -0.21 4.60 14.99
CA PRO A 50 0.61 3.49 14.52
C PRO A 50 0.59 2.32 15.51
N TRP A 51 0.47 1.10 14.99
CA TRP A 51 0.44 -0.12 15.78
C TRP A 51 1.55 -0.20 16.84
N PRO A 52 2.83 0.14 16.55
CA PRO A 52 3.89 0.13 17.55
C PRO A 52 3.64 1.01 18.78
N ALA A 53 3.02 2.18 18.60
CA ALA A 53 2.72 3.07 19.70
C ALA A 53 1.61 2.52 20.61
N ASN A 54 0.59 1.89 20.00
CA ASN A 54 -0.47 1.22 20.74
C ASN A 54 0.08 0.01 21.52
N PHE A 55 0.95 -0.78 20.90
CA PHE A 55 1.59 -1.91 21.55
C PHE A 55 2.45 -1.50 22.76
N ASN A 56 3.27 -0.46 22.62
CA ASN A 56 4.10 0.02 23.74
C ASN A 56 3.26 0.48 24.94
N ARG A 57 2.08 1.07 24.68
CA ARG A 57 1.12 1.39 25.74
C ARG A 57 0.60 0.14 26.44
N LEU A 58 0.23 -0.90 25.68
CA LEU A 58 -0.23 -2.18 26.23
C LEU A 58 0.84 -2.87 27.07
N VAL A 59 2.10 -2.85 26.60
CA VAL A 59 3.24 -3.40 27.36
C VAL A 59 3.44 -2.64 28.68
N ALA A 60 3.32 -1.31 28.67
CA ALA A 60 3.43 -0.51 29.89
C ALA A 60 2.30 -0.77 30.90
N GLU A 61 1.07 -1.04 30.42
CA GLU A 61 -0.09 -1.32 31.27
C GLU A 61 -0.08 -2.74 31.86
N THR A 62 0.57 -3.71 31.20
CA THR A 62 0.52 -5.13 31.56
C THR A 62 1.83 -5.73 32.05
N SER A 63 2.96 -5.05 31.82
CA SER A 63 4.31 -5.52 32.15
C SER A 63 4.58 -6.95 31.65
N TRP A 64 4.26 -7.24 30.38
CA TRP A 64 4.52 -8.55 29.78
C TRP A 64 6.01 -8.92 29.80
N PRO A 65 6.36 -10.20 30.02
CA PRO A 65 7.74 -10.66 29.94
C PRO A 65 8.28 -10.48 28.52
N GLU A 66 9.53 -10.02 28.41
CA GLU A 66 10.22 -9.67 27.16
C GLU A 66 10.16 -10.80 26.11
N GLU A 67 10.29 -12.05 26.56
CA GLU A 67 10.17 -13.26 25.74
C GLU A 67 8.86 -13.38 24.95
N LYS A 68 7.76 -12.84 25.52
CA LYS A 68 6.44 -12.91 24.89
C LYS A 68 6.10 -11.64 24.10
N GLN A 69 6.83 -10.55 24.31
CA GLN A 69 6.53 -9.28 23.65
C GLN A 69 6.69 -9.38 22.14
N ALA A 70 7.76 -10.00 21.64
CA ALA A 70 7.98 -10.17 20.20
C ALA A 70 6.85 -10.99 19.53
N VAL A 71 6.43 -12.09 20.17
CA VAL A 71 5.37 -12.97 19.65
C VAL A 71 4.01 -12.24 19.63
N LEU A 72 3.67 -11.54 20.72
CA LEU A 72 2.43 -10.78 20.82
C LEU A 72 2.41 -9.59 19.84
N PHE A 73 3.54 -8.92 19.68
CA PHE A 73 3.71 -7.87 18.69
C PHE A 73 3.49 -8.41 17.28
N TYR A 74 4.07 -9.56 16.95
CA TYR A 74 3.90 -10.19 15.65
C TYR A 74 2.44 -10.56 15.35
N LYS A 75 1.73 -11.09 16.35
CA LYS A 75 0.31 -11.46 16.21
C LYS A 75 -0.58 -10.28 15.83
N GLY A 76 -0.37 -9.10 16.42
CA GLY A 76 -1.17 -7.90 16.14
C GLY A 76 -0.77 -7.13 14.88
N LEU A 77 0.21 -7.59 14.10
CA LEU A 77 0.59 -6.96 12.84
C LEU A 77 -0.46 -7.21 11.74
N LYS A 78 -0.59 -6.24 10.84
CA LYS A 78 -1.36 -6.38 9.59
C LYS A 78 -0.78 -7.52 8.75
N GLU A 79 -1.65 -8.25 8.05
CA GLU A 79 -1.24 -9.37 7.21
C GLU A 79 -0.26 -8.97 6.09
N GLU A 80 -0.42 -7.78 5.50
CA GLU A 80 0.52 -7.23 4.52
C GLU A 80 1.95 -7.14 5.09
N LEU A 81 2.09 -6.73 6.35
CA LEU A 81 3.39 -6.60 7.01
C LEU A 81 3.94 -7.97 7.41
N LYS A 82 3.08 -8.88 7.90
CA LYS A 82 3.46 -10.28 8.18
C LYS A 82 4.03 -10.96 6.94
N TYR A 83 3.40 -10.81 5.79
CA TYR A 83 3.89 -11.36 4.52
C TYR A 83 5.25 -10.80 4.12
N ILE A 84 5.49 -9.51 4.31
CA ILE A 84 6.80 -8.91 3.99
C ILE A 84 7.88 -9.41 4.97
N LEU A 85 7.52 -9.60 6.24
CA LEU A 85 8.44 -10.10 7.26
C LEU A 85 8.94 -11.52 6.97
N THR A 86 8.13 -12.39 6.34
CA THR A 86 8.58 -13.75 5.97
C THR A 86 9.66 -13.75 4.88
N GLN A 87 9.85 -12.64 4.18
CA GLN A 87 10.83 -12.52 3.10
C GLN A 87 12.16 -11.89 3.56
N ILE A 88 12.24 -11.44 4.82
CA ILE A 88 13.42 -10.73 5.33
C ILE A 88 14.22 -11.67 6.23
N GLU A 89 15.49 -11.87 5.87
CA GLU A 89 16.47 -12.58 6.68
C GLU A 89 17.63 -11.64 7.07
N PRO A 90 18.13 -11.71 8.32
CA PRO A 90 17.68 -12.57 9.42
C PRO A 90 16.37 -12.12 10.07
N GLN A 91 15.63 -13.07 10.65
CA GLN A 91 14.42 -12.75 11.40
C GLN A 91 14.79 -12.05 12.72
N PRO A 92 14.18 -10.90 13.05
CA PRO A 92 14.48 -10.19 14.28
C PRO A 92 14.09 -11.06 15.47
N THR A 93 15.04 -11.24 16.39
CA THR A 93 14.84 -11.99 17.64
C THR A 93 14.40 -11.08 18.77
N ASP A 94 14.78 -9.80 18.70
CA ASP A 94 14.42 -8.77 19.67
C ASP A 94 13.12 -8.04 19.29
N CYS A 95 12.34 -7.67 20.30
CA CYS A 95 11.09 -6.95 20.12
C CYS A 95 11.32 -5.52 19.61
N GLN A 96 12.36 -4.83 20.08
CA GLN A 96 12.66 -3.47 19.62
C GLN A 96 13.15 -3.46 18.17
N GLU A 97 13.99 -4.43 17.81
CA GLU A 97 14.41 -4.63 16.42
C GLU A 97 13.21 -4.87 15.50
N LEU A 98 12.27 -5.74 15.91
CA LEU A 98 11.05 -6.02 15.16
C LEU A 98 10.16 -4.78 15.01
N ILE A 99 10.02 -3.96 16.05
CA ILE A 99 9.28 -2.69 16.01
C ILE A 99 9.91 -1.72 14.99
N ASN A 100 11.22 -1.52 15.05
CA ASN A 100 11.93 -0.61 14.15
C ASN A 100 11.85 -1.08 12.69
N LEU A 101 11.92 -2.38 12.46
CA LEU A 101 11.79 -2.96 11.14
C LEU A 101 10.37 -2.78 10.59
N VAL A 102 9.35 -3.05 11.39
CA VAL A 102 7.95 -2.82 11.02
C VAL A 102 7.67 -1.36 10.69
N LEU A 103 8.17 -0.41 11.47
CA LEU A 103 8.01 1.03 11.18
C LEU A 103 8.57 1.41 9.81
N ARG A 104 9.77 0.91 9.47
CA ARG A 104 10.37 1.15 8.16
C ARG A 104 9.54 0.53 7.04
N LEU A 105 9.00 -0.67 7.24
CA LEU A 105 8.14 -1.33 6.26
C LEU A 105 6.81 -0.61 6.07
N ASP A 106 6.17 -0.16 7.15
CA ASP A 106 4.90 0.58 7.09
C ASP A 106 5.08 1.90 6.33
N HIS A 107 6.19 2.62 6.57
CA HIS A 107 6.53 3.81 5.80
C HIS A 107 6.72 3.51 4.31
N ARG A 108 7.52 2.50 3.98
CA ARG A 108 7.73 2.08 2.58
C ARG A 108 6.43 1.63 1.92
N LEU A 109 5.56 0.96 2.66
CA LEU A 109 4.27 0.49 2.16
C LEU A 109 3.32 1.66 1.91
N ALA A 110 3.31 2.67 2.78
CA ALA A 110 2.56 3.91 2.60
C ALA A 110 3.07 4.69 1.37
N GLU A 111 4.38 4.85 1.22
CA GLU A 111 5.01 5.46 0.03
C GLU A 111 4.65 4.68 -1.25
N CYS A 112 4.70 3.35 -1.20
CA CYS A 112 4.38 2.49 -2.33
C CYS A 112 2.89 2.62 -2.71
N LYS A 113 1.98 2.70 -1.73
CA LYS A 113 0.55 2.95 -1.99
C LYS A 113 0.34 4.34 -2.60
N GLU A 114 1.01 5.37 -2.10
CA GLU A 114 0.87 6.72 -2.64
C GLU A 114 1.45 6.85 -4.06
N THR A 115 2.61 6.27 -4.31
CA THR A 115 3.26 6.23 -5.62
C THR A 115 2.49 5.34 -6.60
N HIS A 116 1.98 4.18 -6.19
CA HIS A 116 1.15 3.32 -7.03
C HIS A 116 -0.19 4.00 -7.35
N ILE A 117 -0.81 4.72 -6.41
CA ILE A 117 -2.00 5.55 -6.68
C ILE A 117 -1.65 6.66 -7.69
N LYS A 118 -0.49 7.31 -7.55
CA LYS A 118 -0.02 8.32 -8.51
C LYS A 118 0.21 7.68 -9.89
N ILE A 119 0.97 6.59 -9.97
CA ILE A 119 1.28 5.86 -11.22
C ILE A 119 -0.01 5.36 -11.86
N GLN A 120 -0.94 4.77 -11.11
CA GLN A 120 -2.25 4.37 -11.64
C GLN A 120 -3.01 5.57 -12.19
N LYS A 121 -3.11 6.67 -11.45
CA LYS A 121 -3.72 7.93 -11.96
C LYS A 121 -3.06 8.45 -13.25
N TYR A 122 -1.79 8.17 -13.47
CA TYR A 122 -1.09 8.47 -14.72
C TYR A 122 -1.18 7.34 -15.78
N SER A 123 -1.36 6.08 -15.38
CA SER A 123 -1.40 4.89 -16.24
C SER A 123 -2.79 4.59 -16.80
N TRP A 124 -3.87 5.09 -16.17
CA TRP A 124 -5.23 5.06 -16.74
C TRP A 124 -5.36 5.91 -18.02
N ARG A 125 -4.30 6.61 -18.45
CA ARG A 125 -4.22 7.29 -19.76
C ARG A 125 -3.52 6.46 -20.84
N VAL A 126 -3.08 5.26 -20.55
CA VAL A 126 -2.58 4.31 -21.56
C VAL A 126 -3.71 3.36 -21.85
N HIS A 127 -4.44 3.63 -22.94
CA HIS A 127 -5.44 2.70 -23.45
C HIS A 127 -4.79 1.34 -23.69
N ASP A 128 -5.40 0.32 -23.09
CA ASP A 128 -5.26 -1.07 -23.46
C ASP A 128 -5.58 -1.19 -24.96
N ASN A 129 -4.56 -1.44 -25.76
CA ASN A 129 -4.70 -2.04 -27.08
C ASN A 129 -4.01 -3.40 -27.03
N ARG A 130 -4.61 -4.34 -26.29
CA ARG A 130 -4.40 -5.77 -26.49
C ARG A 130 -4.93 -6.12 -27.88
N ASP A 131 -4.07 -5.98 -28.87
CA ASP A 131 -4.31 -6.56 -30.18
C ASP A 131 -4.07 -8.08 -30.07
N SER A 132 -5.15 -8.84 -30.14
CA SER A 132 -5.15 -10.29 -30.21
C SER A 132 -4.58 -10.73 -31.56
N GLY A 133 -3.24 -10.83 -31.62
CA GLY A 133 -2.52 -11.39 -32.77
C GLY A 133 -2.49 -12.91 -32.73
N THR A 134 -2.99 -13.54 -33.79
CA THR A 134 -2.91 -14.98 -34.03
C THR A 134 -1.45 -15.47 -34.07
N PRO A 135 -1.15 -16.72 -33.64
CA PRO A 135 0.22 -17.22 -33.68
C PRO A 135 0.56 -17.59 -35.14
N ASN A 136 1.47 -16.85 -35.77
CA ASN A 136 2.11 -17.29 -36.99
C ASN A 136 3.52 -17.76 -36.64
N GLU A 137 3.77 -19.04 -36.87
CA GLU A 137 5.09 -19.66 -36.77
C GLU A 137 6.08 -18.91 -37.67
N ARG A 138 7.10 -18.30 -37.05
CA ARG A 138 8.38 -17.95 -37.68
C ARG A 138 9.38 -17.55 -36.61
N THR A 139 10.49 -18.30 -36.57
CA THR A 139 11.85 -18.02 -36.08
C THR A 139 12.06 -16.89 -35.06
N PRO A 140 12.80 -17.13 -33.96
CA PRO A 140 13.11 -16.09 -32.97
C PRO A 140 14.09 -15.06 -33.54
N GLU A 141 13.56 -14.02 -34.17
CA GLU A 141 14.32 -12.78 -34.35
C GLU A 141 14.43 -12.08 -32.97
N PRO A 142 15.56 -11.42 -32.68
CA PRO A 142 15.70 -10.60 -31.47
C PRO A 142 14.53 -9.61 -31.41
N MET A 143 13.78 -9.59 -30.31
CA MET A 143 12.64 -8.69 -30.15
C MET A 143 13.04 -7.26 -30.51
N GLU A 144 12.54 -6.75 -31.63
CA GLU A 144 12.54 -5.32 -31.89
C GLU A 144 11.61 -4.68 -30.86
N ILE A 145 12.19 -4.14 -29.79
CA ILE A 145 11.48 -3.28 -28.84
C ILE A 145 10.92 -2.12 -29.66
N GLY A 146 9.63 -2.19 -29.99
CA GLY A 146 8.93 -1.12 -30.68
C GLY A 146 9.20 0.18 -29.92
N THR A 147 9.87 1.15 -30.57
CA THR A 147 10.26 2.40 -29.93
C THR A 147 9.02 3.11 -29.39
N ILE A 148 8.74 2.95 -28.10
CA ILE A 148 7.78 3.76 -27.38
C ILE A 148 8.39 5.15 -27.31
N ARG A 149 8.03 6.01 -28.26
CA ARG A 149 8.52 7.39 -28.28
C ARG A 149 7.86 8.16 -27.15
N ARG A 150 8.69 8.83 -26.34
CA ARG A 150 8.23 9.81 -25.36
C ARG A 150 7.40 10.90 -26.07
N PRO A 151 6.33 11.43 -25.45
CA PRO A 151 5.60 12.56 -25.99
C PRO A 151 6.54 13.75 -26.25
N LEU A 152 6.47 14.33 -27.47
CA LEU A 152 7.29 15.49 -27.82
C LEU A 152 6.98 16.68 -26.91
N THR A 153 8.02 17.33 -26.43
CA THR A 153 7.97 18.61 -25.71
C THR A 153 7.53 19.75 -26.63
N LYS A 154 7.15 20.90 -26.06
CA LYS A 154 6.65 22.05 -26.83
C LYS A 154 7.70 22.55 -27.83
N ASP A 155 8.95 22.62 -27.41
CA ASP A 155 10.08 23.10 -28.22
C ASP A 155 10.37 22.13 -29.38
N GLU A 156 10.32 20.82 -29.12
CA GLU A 156 10.47 19.78 -30.17
C GLU A 156 9.34 19.83 -31.20
N LYS A 157 8.11 20.16 -30.79
CA LYS A 157 6.99 20.35 -31.72
C LYS A 157 7.20 21.55 -32.63
N ASP A 158 7.70 22.65 -32.08
CA ASP A 158 7.95 23.86 -32.86
C ASP A 158 9.16 23.69 -33.78
N LEU A 159 10.19 22.96 -33.37
CA LEU A 159 11.29 22.53 -34.25
C LEU A 159 10.79 21.62 -35.39
N CYS A 160 9.91 20.66 -35.09
CA CYS A 160 9.29 19.83 -36.13
C CYS A 160 8.48 20.68 -37.13
N ARG A 161 7.72 21.68 -36.65
CA ARG A 161 6.97 22.60 -37.52
C ARG A 161 7.88 23.45 -38.39
N LYS A 162 8.95 24.02 -37.82
CA LYS A 162 9.96 24.81 -38.53
C LYS A 162 10.68 23.98 -39.60
N ASN A 163 10.97 22.71 -39.30
CA ASN A 163 11.70 21.81 -40.19
C ASN A 163 10.81 21.02 -41.15
N GLY A 164 9.49 21.25 -41.16
CA GLY A 164 8.55 20.52 -42.02
C GLY A 164 8.49 19.01 -41.72
N GLN A 165 8.70 18.63 -40.47
CA GLN A 165 8.71 17.24 -40.00
C GLN A 165 7.36 16.83 -39.39
N CYS A 166 6.98 15.59 -39.62
CA CYS A 166 5.79 15.00 -39.05
C CYS A 166 5.92 14.88 -37.52
N LEU A 167 4.95 15.42 -36.78
CA LEU A 167 4.89 15.32 -35.32
C LEU A 167 4.70 13.88 -34.79
N TYR A 168 4.39 12.93 -35.67
CA TYR A 168 4.17 11.52 -35.31
C TYR A 168 5.38 10.65 -35.64
N CYS A 169 5.84 10.65 -36.90
CA CYS A 169 6.97 9.82 -37.32
C CYS A 169 8.33 10.54 -37.35
N GLY A 170 8.37 11.87 -37.28
CA GLY A 170 9.59 12.68 -37.37
C GLY A 170 10.19 12.79 -38.78
N ARG A 171 9.54 12.21 -39.81
CA ARG A 171 10.01 12.30 -41.20
C ARG A 171 9.65 13.66 -41.82
N LYS A 172 10.52 14.17 -42.69
CA LYS A 172 10.28 15.40 -43.46
C LYS A 172 9.31 15.14 -44.60
N GLY A 173 8.46 16.12 -44.93
CA GLY A 173 7.63 16.10 -46.13
C GLY A 173 6.24 15.49 -45.97
N ASN A 174 5.84 15.08 -44.76
CA ASN A 174 4.49 14.63 -44.48
C ASN A 174 3.98 15.17 -43.14
N PHE A 175 2.69 15.51 -43.06
CA PHE A 175 2.06 15.96 -41.82
C PHE A 175 1.41 14.79 -41.08
N PRO A 176 1.00 14.95 -39.80
CA PRO A 176 0.34 13.88 -39.05
C PRO A 176 -0.96 13.34 -39.68
N LYS A 177 -1.56 14.06 -40.63
CA LYS A 177 -2.73 13.61 -41.39
C LYS A 177 -2.35 12.59 -42.48
N ASP A 178 -1.18 12.78 -43.10
CA ASP A 178 -0.67 11.99 -44.22
C ASP A 178 0.46 11.04 -43.77
N CYS A 179 0.51 10.72 -42.47
CA CYS A 179 1.56 9.88 -41.93
C CYS A 179 1.26 8.39 -42.20
N PRO A 180 2.14 7.66 -42.91
CA PRO A 180 1.92 6.26 -43.24
C PRO A 180 2.01 5.33 -42.01
N ILE A 181 2.64 5.79 -40.93
CA ILE A 181 2.80 5.04 -39.68
C ILE A 181 1.62 5.27 -38.72
N LYS A 182 0.88 6.36 -38.89
CA LYS A 182 -0.23 6.66 -38.00
C LYS A 182 -1.39 5.71 -38.35
N PRO A 183 -1.91 4.92 -37.40
CA PRO A 183 -3.08 4.10 -37.67
C PRO A 183 -4.22 5.03 -38.08
N LYS A 184 -4.80 4.77 -39.27
CA LYS A 184 -5.98 5.49 -39.74
C LYS A 184 -7.13 5.11 -38.82
N ASN A 185 -7.33 5.90 -37.78
CA ASN A 185 -8.45 5.72 -36.87
C ASN A 185 -9.73 5.84 -37.72
N LYS A 186 -10.48 4.74 -37.89
CA LYS A 186 -11.76 4.76 -38.58
C LYS A 186 -12.63 5.75 -37.83
N GLN A 187 -13.00 6.84 -38.50
CA GLN A 187 -13.76 7.92 -37.93
C GLN A 187 -15.08 7.34 -37.39
N GLY A 188 -15.30 7.46 -36.07
CA GLY A 188 -16.65 7.40 -35.51
C GLY A 188 -17.54 8.43 -36.21
N PRO A 189 -18.86 8.22 -36.23
CA PRO A 189 -19.75 8.89 -37.16
C PRO A 189 -19.69 10.41 -36.99
N VAL A 190 -19.37 11.08 -38.09
CA VAL A 190 -19.44 12.53 -38.24
C VAL A 190 -20.90 12.93 -38.11
N GLN A 191 -21.27 13.62 -37.02
CA GLN A 191 -22.56 14.31 -36.92
C GLN A 191 -22.59 15.39 -38.01
N LYS A 192 -23.34 15.10 -39.08
CA LYS A 192 -23.69 16.08 -40.11
C LYS A 192 -24.63 17.09 -39.46
N VAL A 193 -24.17 18.32 -39.25
CA VAL A 193 -25.07 19.44 -39.01
C VAL A 193 -25.66 19.80 -40.37
N ALA A 194 -26.94 19.46 -40.56
CA ALA A 194 -27.68 19.77 -41.76
C ALA A 194 -27.90 21.29 -41.84
N ALA A 195 -27.43 21.89 -42.94
CA ALA A 195 -27.88 23.20 -43.38
C ALA A 195 -29.36 23.12 -43.79
N ASN A 196 -30.15 24.12 -43.41
CA ASN A 196 -31.34 24.50 -44.15
C ASN A 196 -31.38 26.03 -44.29
N ALA A 197 -31.62 26.44 -45.53
CA ALA A 197 -31.71 27.77 -46.15
C ALA A 197 -33.00 28.53 -45.73
N PRO A 198 -33.39 29.70 -46.31
CA PRO A 198 -32.77 30.51 -47.37
C PRO A 198 -32.66 32.02 -47.07
N VAL A 199 -31.87 32.70 -47.90
CA VAL A 199 -31.79 34.16 -48.01
C VAL A 199 -32.63 34.57 -49.22
N GLU A 200 -33.70 35.33 -49.00
CA GLU A 200 -34.31 36.25 -49.96
C GLU A 200 -34.92 37.42 -49.20
N LEU A 201 -34.44 38.63 -49.49
CA LEU A 201 -35.26 39.73 -50.00
C LEU A 201 -34.36 40.91 -50.38
N GLU A 202 -34.45 41.27 -51.65
CA GLU A 202 -33.84 42.45 -52.29
C GLU A 202 -34.47 43.77 -51.81
N ASN A 203 -33.66 44.83 -51.97
CA ASN A 203 -33.95 46.28 -51.97
C ASN A 203 -34.18 46.98 -50.63
#